data_AF-A0A7Y4SNW4-F1
#
_entry.id   AF-A0A7Y4SNW4-F1
#
_cell.length_a   1.000
_cell.length_b   1.000
_cell.length_c   1.000
_cell.angle_alpha   90.00
_cell.angle_beta   90.00
_cell.angle_gamma   90.00
#
_symmetry.space_group_name_H-M   'P 1'
#
loop_
_entity.id
_entity.type
_entity.pdbx_description
1 polymer ?
#
loop_
_entity_poly.entity_id
_entity_poly.type
_entity_poly.pdbx_seq_one_letter_code
_entity_poly.pdbx_strand_id
1 'polypeptide(L)'
;MAYEGEELTYCPGDLEWSIVYAVIVTGTFPNPCGHALLFVPGAYAISSSQGSYFQVAGVNALPRIMSQKGYLRYLKENKKREITRYQVALSNPDGAVNRLIDVMQKSWRWMVLPNNCAAFVEDICTAGGSSAGLYSNCPRWERFK
;
A
#
# COMPACT_ATOMS: atom_id res chain seq x y z
N MET A 1 -18.55 9.79 -6.19
CA MET A 1 -17.76 8.75 -5.48
C MET A 1 -16.52 9.41 -4.92
N ALA A 2 -16.09 9.02 -3.72
CA ALA A 2 -14.82 9.50 -3.18
C ALA A 2 -13.65 8.94 -4.01
N TYR A 3 -12.57 9.70 -4.14
CA TYR A 3 -11.38 9.30 -4.87
C TYR A 3 -10.64 8.16 -4.16
N GLU A 4 -10.33 7.08 -4.89
CA GLU A 4 -9.64 5.87 -4.41
C GLU A 4 -8.30 5.61 -5.12
N GLY A 5 -7.82 6.57 -5.91
CA GLY A 5 -6.68 6.38 -6.79
C GLY A 5 -7.05 5.98 -8.22
N GLU A 6 -6.04 6.04 -9.08
CA GLU A 6 -6.12 5.62 -10.48
C GLU A 6 -5.86 4.12 -10.59
N GLU A 7 -6.41 3.44 -11.58
CA GLU A 7 -6.10 2.03 -11.80
C GLU A 7 -4.63 1.87 -12.14
N LEU A 8 -3.95 0.99 -11.41
CA LEU A 8 -2.54 0.69 -11.61
C LEU A 8 -2.39 -0.14 -12.90
N THR A 9 -2.34 0.59 -14.01
CA THR A 9 -2.18 0.03 -15.37
C THR A 9 -0.73 0.02 -15.83
N TYR A 10 0.16 0.73 -15.12
CA TYR A 10 1.59 0.76 -15.32
C TYR A 10 2.31 0.89 -13.97
N CYS A 11 3.55 0.39 -13.88
CA CYS A 11 4.41 0.64 -12.73
C CYS A 11 5.29 1.86 -13.04
N PRO A 12 5.34 2.91 -12.18
CA PRO A 12 6.27 4.02 -12.38
C PRO A 12 7.72 3.52 -12.33
N GLY A 13 8.56 3.99 -13.25
CA GLY A 13 9.95 3.53 -13.40
C GLY A 13 10.96 4.23 -12.48
N ASP A 14 10.57 5.32 -11.81
CA ASP A 14 11.44 6.21 -11.03
C ASP A 14 11.23 6.06 -9.51
N LEU A 15 11.06 4.81 -9.03
CA LEU A 15 10.79 4.48 -7.63
C LEU A 15 11.97 3.78 -6.95
N GLU A 16 12.22 4.13 -5.69
CA GLU A 16 13.24 3.52 -4.85
C GLU A 16 12.63 2.40 -4.00
N TRP A 17 12.90 1.16 -4.38
CA TRP A 17 12.30 -0.02 -3.74
C TRP A 17 13.14 -0.61 -2.61
N SER A 18 14.36 -0.14 -2.34
CA SER A 18 15.14 -0.64 -1.20
C SER A 18 14.53 -0.27 0.16
N ILE A 19 13.78 0.82 0.23
CA ILE A 19 13.10 1.28 1.42
C ILE A 19 11.68 1.72 1.05
N VAL A 20 10.70 0.99 1.57
CA VAL A 20 9.28 1.28 1.38
C VAL A 20 8.63 1.60 2.72
N TYR A 21 7.39 2.08 2.68
CA TYR A 21 6.65 2.41 3.89
C TYR A 21 5.26 1.77 3.88
N ALA A 22 4.95 0.99 4.90
CA ALA A 22 3.59 0.56 5.18
C ALA A 22 2.85 1.73 5.86
N VAL A 23 1.96 2.39 5.13
CA VAL A 23 1.20 3.56 5.60
C VAL A 23 -0.18 3.11 6.07
N ILE A 24 -0.50 3.39 7.33
CA ILE A 24 -1.75 3.00 7.94
C ILE A 24 -2.65 4.22 8.08
N VAL A 25 -3.85 4.15 7.52
CA VAL A 25 -4.89 5.18 7.64
C VAL A 25 -6.11 4.62 8.37
N THR A 26 -7.04 5.48 8.79
CA THR A 26 -8.30 5.03 9.39
C THR A 26 -9.15 4.23 8.40
N GLY A 27 -9.76 3.15 8.91
CA GLY A 27 -10.68 2.30 8.16
C GLY A 27 -12.01 3.01 7.87
N THR A 28 -12.80 2.42 6.98
CA THR A 28 -14.18 2.87 6.73
C THR A 28 -15.09 2.22 7.76
N PHE A 29 -15.88 3.01 8.49
CA PHE A 29 -16.82 2.49 9.48
C PHE A 29 -17.76 1.44 8.84
N PRO A 30 -17.99 0.27 9.46
CA PRO A 30 -17.65 -0.11 10.84
C PRO A 30 -16.25 -0.72 11.07
N ASN A 31 -15.35 -0.79 10.07
CA ASN A 31 -14.05 -1.46 10.22
C ASN A 31 -13.06 -0.65 11.10
N PRO A 32 -12.75 -1.10 12.34
CA PRO A 32 -11.87 -0.37 13.24
C PRO A 32 -10.38 -0.57 12.92
N CYS A 33 -10.05 -1.57 12.10
CA CYS A 33 -8.67 -2.06 11.92
C CYS A 33 -7.76 -1.14 11.11
N GLY A 34 -8.32 -0.10 10.49
CA GLY A 34 -7.55 0.77 9.61
C GLY A 34 -7.58 0.29 8.16
N HIS A 35 -6.75 0.91 7.35
CA HIS A 35 -6.49 0.53 5.97
C HIS A 35 -5.00 0.73 5.68
N ALA A 36 -4.36 -0.26 5.08
CA ALA A 36 -2.94 -0.22 4.76
C ALA A 36 -2.72 0.18 3.29
N LEU A 37 -1.73 1.03 3.07
CA LEU A 37 -1.21 1.41 1.77
C LEU A 37 0.29 1.16 1.77
N LEU A 38 0.86 0.90 0.59
CA LEU A 38 2.30 0.87 0.40
C LEU A 38 2.72 2.23 -0.19
N PHE A 39 3.65 2.93 0.46
CA PHE A 39 4.30 4.11 -0.10
C PHE A 39 5.73 3.75 -0.52
N VAL A 40 6.06 4.05 -1.77
CA VAL A 40 7.39 3.87 -2.34
C VAL A 40 7.94 5.25 -2.70
N PRO A 41 9.06 5.67 -2.12
CA PRO A 41 9.71 6.93 -2.48
C PRO A 41 10.12 6.97 -3.94
N GLY A 42 10.23 8.16 -4.51
CA GLY A 42 10.93 8.33 -5.80
C GLY A 42 12.43 8.09 -5.65
N ALA A 43 13.10 7.63 -6.71
CA ALA A 43 14.55 7.36 -6.76
C ALA A 43 15.42 8.56 -6.33
N TYR A 44 14.90 9.78 -6.54
CA TYR A 44 15.57 11.04 -6.18
C TYR A 44 14.78 11.85 -5.15
N ALA A 45 13.91 11.20 -4.38
CA ALA A 45 13.10 11.86 -3.38
C ALA A 45 13.97 12.42 -2.24
N ILE A 46 13.83 13.72 -1.98
CA ILE A 46 14.46 14.42 -0.85
C ILE A 46 13.48 14.62 0.30
N SER A 47 12.22 14.25 0.10
CA SER A 47 11.14 14.36 1.07
C SER A 47 10.32 13.07 1.11
N SER A 48 9.82 12.71 2.30
CA SER A 48 8.92 11.57 2.54
C SER A 48 7.50 11.73 1.94
N SER A 49 7.31 12.75 1.10
CA SER A 49 6.09 13.05 0.35
C SER A 49 6.29 12.93 -1.17
N GLN A 50 7.51 12.61 -1.63
CA GLN A 50 7.81 12.43 -3.05
C GLN A 50 7.88 10.93 -3.35
N GLY A 51 6.87 10.42 -4.04
CA GLY A 51 6.76 9.00 -4.35
C GLY A 51 5.34 8.63 -4.75
N SER A 52 5.08 7.32 -4.76
CA SER A 52 3.79 6.75 -5.14
C SER A 52 3.20 5.93 -4.00
N TYR A 53 1.88 6.03 -3.87
CA TYR A 53 1.09 5.22 -2.95
C TYR A 53 0.35 4.14 -3.74
N PHE A 54 0.38 2.91 -3.25
CA PHE A 54 -0.31 1.77 -3.82
C PHE A 54 -1.30 1.22 -2.81
N GLN A 55 -2.49 0.86 -3.27
CA GLN A 55 -3.50 0.24 -2.42
C GLN A 55 -4.41 -0.70 -3.20
N VAL A 56 -5.18 -1.49 -2.46
CA VAL A 56 -6.34 -2.22 -2.98
C VAL A 56 -7.59 -1.80 -2.21
N ALA A 57 -8.64 -1.41 -2.93
CA ALA A 57 -9.91 -1.00 -2.34
C ALA A 57 -11.07 -1.63 -3.13
N GLY A 58 -11.57 -2.77 -2.66
CA GLY A 58 -12.73 -3.46 -3.25
C GLY A 58 -12.60 -4.98 -3.30
N VAL A 59 -13.74 -5.67 -3.47
CA VAL A 59 -13.82 -7.14 -3.40
C VAL A 59 -13.16 -7.85 -4.59
N ASN A 60 -13.13 -7.19 -5.76
CA ASN A 60 -12.46 -7.62 -6.98
C ASN A 60 -11.98 -6.38 -7.74
N ALA A 61 -11.04 -5.64 -7.16
CA ALA A 61 -10.54 -4.40 -7.75
C ALA A 61 -9.11 -4.59 -8.24
N LEU A 62 -8.76 -3.94 -9.35
CA LEU A 62 -7.37 -3.73 -9.71
C LEU A 62 -6.70 -2.88 -8.61
N PRO A 63 -5.41 -3.11 -8.32
CA PRO A 63 -4.65 -2.21 -7.48
C PRO A 63 -4.75 -0.77 -8.00
N ARG A 64 -4.63 0.16 -7.07
CA ARG A 64 -4.74 1.59 -7.33
C ARG A 64 -3.42 2.27 -7.03
N ILE A 65 -3.12 3.31 -7.80
CA ILE A 65 -1.96 4.19 -7.59
C ILE A 65 -2.40 5.62 -7.29
N MET A 66 -1.63 6.30 -6.45
CA MET A 66 -1.82 7.72 -6.15
C MET A 66 -0.47 8.43 -6.04
N SER A 67 -0.41 9.63 -6.62
CA SER A 67 0.62 10.63 -6.24
C SER A 67 0.33 11.20 -4.85
N GLN A 68 1.25 11.98 -4.31
CA GLN A 68 1.03 12.71 -3.05
C GLN A 68 -0.24 13.56 -3.05
N LYS A 69 -0.53 14.27 -4.15
CA LYS A 69 -1.75 15.06 -4.29
C LYS A 69 -2.98 14.15 -4.28
N GLY A 70 -2.89 13.00 -4.94
CA GLY A 70 -3.92 11.95 -4.93
C GLY A 70 -4.16 11.41 -3.53
N TYR A 71 -3.10 11.11 -2.77
CA TYR A 71 -3.19 10.61 -1.40
C TYR A 71 -3.88 11.61 -0.46
N LEU A 72 -3.52 12.90 -0.52
CA LEU A 72 -4.19 13.94 0.26
C LEU A 72 -5.67 14.09 -0.10
N ARG A 73 -6.00 13.97 -1.39
CA ARG A 73 -7.38 13.95 -1.88
C ARG A 73 -8.13 12.73 -1.35
N TYR A 74 -7.53 11.55 -1.43
CA TYR A 74 -8.07 10.29 -0.90
C TYR A 74 -8.41 10.40 0.58
N LEU A 75 -7.48 10.90 1.40
CA LEU A 75 -7.72 11.12 2.83
C LEU A 75 -8.91 12.06 3.06
N LYS A 76 -8.94 13.20 2.36
CA LYS A 76 -9.98 14.21 2.52
C LYS A 76 -11.36 13.70 2.11
N GLU A 77 -11.48 13.13 0.91
CA GLU A 77 -12.77 12.71 0.35
C GLU A 77 -13.35 11.50 1.08
N ASN A 78 -12.49 10.60 1.58
CA ASN A 78 -12.92 9.43 2.36
C ASN A 78 -13.01 9.69 3.87
N LYS A 79 -12.78 10.93 4.32
CA LYS A 79 -12.74 11.29 5.75
C LYS A 79 -11.76 10.40 6.54
N LYS A 80 -10.65 10.05 5.92
CA LYS A 80 -9.58 9.25 6.53
C LYS A 80 -8.47 10.15 7.05
N ARG A 81 -7.73 9.64 8.04
CA ARG A 81 -6.50 10.24 8.55
C ARG A 81 -5.39 9.21 8.56
N GLU A 82 -4.17 9.64 8.26
CA GLU A 82 -2.99 8.83 8.50
C GLU A 82 -2.82 8.62 10.01
N ILE A 83 -2.67 7.37 10.41
CA ILE A 83 -2.42 6.97 11.79
C ILE A 83 -0.90 6.90 12.00
N THR A 84 -0.20 6.22 11.09
CA THR A 84 1.23 5.99 11.17
C THR A 84 1.78 5.50 9.83
N ARG A 85 3.10 5.47 9.70
CA ARG A 85 3.82 4.79 8.63
C ARG A 85 5.02 4.05 9.19
N TYR A 86 5.26 2.83 8.73
CA TYR A 86 6.37 1.99 9.15
C TYR A 86 7.35 1.84 8.00
N GLN A 87 8.60 2.21 8.23
CA GLN A 87 9.68 1.97 7.26
C GLN A 87 9.99 0.47 7.21
N VAL A 88 10.08 -0.07 6.00
CA VAL A 88 10.40 -1.46 5.72
C VAL A 88 11.57 -1.49 4.74
N ALA A 89 12.68 -2.09 5.15
CA ALA A 89 13.82 -2.34 4.27
C ALA A 89 13.58 -3.62 3.48
N LEU A 90 13.83 -3.58 2.17
CA LEU A 90 13.67 -4.70 1.25
C LEU A 90 15.06 -5.18 0.82
N SER A 91 15.36 -6.45 1.10
CA SER A 91 16.63 -7.09 0.70
C SER A 91 16.64 -7.55 -0.75
N ASN A 92 15.47 -7.67 -1.36
CA ASN A 92 15.25 -8.03 -2.76
C ASN A 92 14.28 -7.04 -3.44
N PRO A 93 14.69 -5.79 -3.74
CA PRO A 93 13.81 -4.77 -4.32
C PRO A 93 13.14 -5.22 -5.62
N ASP A 94 13.86 -5.93 -6.48
CA ASP A 94 13.33 -6.47 -7.75
C ASP A 94 12.19 -7.46 -7.51
N GLY A 95 12.25 -8.25 -6.43
CA GLY A 95 11.16 -9.15 -6.02
C GLY A 95 9.87 -8.41 -5.71
N ALA A 96 9.95 -7.26 -5.03
CA ALA A 96 8.78 -6.43 -4.74
C ALA A 96 8.19 -5.78 -6.00
N VAL A 97 9.04 -5.28 -6.90
CA VAL A 97 8.61 -4.73 -8.20
C VAL A 97 7.89 -5.80 -9.03
N ASN A 98 8.51 -6.97 -9.18
CA ASN A 98 7.93 -8.08 -9.93
C ASN A 98 6.60 -8.53 -9.33
N ARG A 99 6.50 -8.54 -7.99
CA ARG A 99 5.24 -8.87 -7.31
C ARG A 99 4.16 -7.82 -7.55
N LEU A 100 4.50 -6.53 -7.47
CA LEU A 100 3.56 -5.45 -7.81
C LEU A 100 3.04 -5.62 -9.26
N ILE A 101 3.92 -5.92 -10.21
CA ILE A 101 3.54 -6.16 -11.62
C ILE A 101 2.63 -7.39 -11.75
N ASP A 102 2.90 -8.49 -11.05
CA ASP A 102 2.05 -9.69 -11.07
C ASP A 102 0.63 -9.40 -10.53
N VAL A 103 0.53 -8.63 -9.43
CA VAL A 103 -0.77 -8.24 -8.85
C VAL A 103 -1.49 -7.14 -9.65
N MET A 104 -0.79 -6.42 -10.54
CA MET A 104 -1.44 -5.54 -11.53
C MET A 104 -2.14 -6.32 -12.63
N GLN A 105 -1.53 -7.43 -13.07
CA GLN A 105 -2.04 -8.25 -14.17
C GLN A 105 -3.20 -9.14 -13.75
N LYS A 106 -3.36 -9.40 -12.44
CA LYS A 106 -4.41 -10.24 -11.87
C LYS A 106 -5.30 -9.40 -10.97
N SER A 107 -6.62 -9.52 -11.12
CA SER A 107 -7.54 -8.89 -10.17
C SER A 107 -7.25 -9.36 -8.75
N TRP A 108 -6.98 -8.44 -7.81
CA TRP A 108 -6.80 -8.79 -6.41
C TRP A 108 -8.14 -9.22 -5.82
N ARG A 109 -8.34 -10.54 -5.69
CA ARG A 109 -9.59 -11.12 -5.18
C ARG A 109 -9.63 -11.00 -3.67
N TRP A 110 -10.34 -10.02 -3.16
CA TRP A 110 -10.51 -9.77 -1.73
C TRP A 110 -11.30 -10.92 -1.10
N MET A 111 -10.66 -11.66 -0.19
CA MET A 111 -11.25 -12.81 0.51
C MET A 111 -11.53 -12.48 1.99
N VAL A 112 -11.70 -11.19 2.33
CA VAL A 112 -11.95 -10.66 3.69
C VAL A 112 -10.75 -10.80 4.63
N LEU A 113 -10.24 -12.02 4.85
CA LEU A 113 -9.13 -12.31 5.77
C LEU A 113 -7.77 -12.52 5.09
N PRO A 114 -7.61 -13.40 4.07
CA PRO A 114 -6.30 -13.65 3.47
C PRO A 114 -5.88 -12.65 2.37
N ASN A 115 -6.81 -11.86 1.82
CA ASN A 115 -6.52 -10.94 0.70
C ASN A 115 -7.09 -9.54 0.97
N ASN A 116 -6.76 -8.93 2.10
CA ASN A 116 -7.18 -7.57 2.42
C ASN A 116 -6.07 -6.53 2.09
N CYS A 117 -6.25 -5.28 2.51
CA CYS A 117 -5.26 -4.23 2.31
C CYS A 117 -3.93 -4.47 3.05
N ALA A 118 -3.95 -5.11 4.22
CA ALA A 118 -2.74 -5.50 4.95
C ALA A 118 -1.98 -6.59 4.20
N ALA A 119 -2.69 -7.64 3.80
CA ALA A 119 -2.12 -8.75 3.03
C ALA A 119 -1.49 -8.29 1.71
N PHE A 120 -2.07 -7.28 1.05
CA PHE A 120 -1.47 -6.67 -0.15
C PHE A 120 -0.09 -6.05 0.13
N VAL A 121 0.04 -5.27 1.21
CA VAL A 121 1.30 -4.65 1.60
C VAL A 121 2.31 -5.71 2.05
N GLU A 122 1.86 -6.70 2.82
CA GLU A 122 2.68 -7.82 3.30
C GLU A 122 3.21 -8.69 2.16
N ASP A 123 2.37 -9.03 1.19
CA ASP A 123 2.73 -9.85 0.04
C ASP A 123 3.81 -9.18 -0.83
N ILE A 124 3.70 -7.87 -1.06
CA ILE A 124 4.73 -7.10 -1.78
C ILE A 124 6.02 -7.00 -0.96
N CYS A 125 5.95 -6.66 0.33
CA CYS A 125 7.12 -6.58 1.21
C CYS A 125 7.84 -7.93 1.35
N THR A 126 7.07 -9.02 1.45
CA THR A 126 7.59 -10.39 1.55
C THR A 126 8.30 -10.81 0.28
N ALA A 127 7.70 -10.54 -0.89
CA ALA A 127 8.39 -10.74 -2.16
C ALA A 127 9.67 -9.88 -2.28
N GLY A 128 9.66 -8.71 -1.64
CA GLY A 128 10.81 -7.84 -1.43
C GLY A 128 11.89 -8.36 -0.48
N GLY A 129 11.73 -9.57 0.07
CA GLY A 129 12.68 -10.18 1.00
C GLY A 129 12.63 -9.60 2.41
N SER A 130 11.52 -8.95 2.79
CA SER A 130 11.24 -8.57 4.16
C SER A 130 10.43 -9.64 4.88
N SER A 131 10.59 -9.79 6.20
CA SER A 131 9.67 -10.57 7.03
C SER A 131 8.50 -9.75 7.56
N ALA A 132 8.33 -8.52 7.06
CA ALA A 132 7.39 -7.58 7.64
C ALA A 132 5.94 -7.88 7.29
N GLY A 133 5.10 -8.01 8.32
CA GLY A 133 3.69 -8.36 8.17
C GLY A 133 2.84 -7.96 9.38
N LEU A 134 1.58 -8.40 9.36
CA LEU A 134 0.64 -8.22 10.48
C LEU A 134 0.04 -9.57 10.86
N TYR A 135 0.07 -9.91 12.15
CA TYR A 135 -0.43 -11.18 12.67
C TYR A 135 -1.97 -11.22 12.66
N SER A 136 -2.64 -10.16 13.12
CA SER A 136 -4.11 -10.12 13.20
C SER A 136 -4.81 -9.52 11.99
N ASN A 137 -4.06 -9.15 10.93
CA ASN A 137 -4.60 -8.40 9.80
C ASN A 137 -5.28 -7.06 10.20
N CYS A 138 -4.95 -6.54 11.38
CA CYS A 138 -5.51 -5.31 11.94
C CYS A 138 -4.42 -4.22 12.05
N PRO A 139 -4.13 -3.47 10.97
CA PRO A 139 -2.98 -2.55 10.91
C PRO A 139 -2.94 -1.46 11.97
N ARG A 140 -4.08 -1.15 12.58
CA ARG A 140 -4.16 -0.17 13.66
C ARG A 140 -3.62 -0.69 14.99
N TRP A 141 -3.73 -1.98 15.25
CA TRP A 141 -3.43 -2.57 16.57
C TRP A 141 -2.06 -3.23 16.64
N GLU A 142 -1.43 -3.45 15.49
CA GLU A 142 -0.14 -4.10 15.39
C GLU A 142 0.86 -3.26 14.60
N ARG A 143 2.13 -3.49 14.93
CA ARG A 143 3.25 -2.80 14.30
C ARG A 143 3.65 -3.61 13.08
N PHE A 144 3.64 -2.99 11.90
CA PHE A 144 4.11 -3.63 10.67
C PHE A 144 5.64 -3.76 10.76
N LYS A 145 6.13 -4.99 10.98
CA LYS A 145 7.54 -5.31 11.26
C LYS A 145 7.88 -6.71 10.82
#